data_AF-A0A920GJY5-F1
#
_entry.id   AF-A0A920GJY5-F1
#
_cell.length_a   1.000
_cell.length_b   1.000
_cell.length_c   1.000
_cell.angle_alpha   90.00
_cell.angle_beta   90.00
_cell.angle_gamma   90.00
#
_symmetry.space_group_name_H-M   'P 1'
#
loop_
_entity.id
_entity.type
_entity.pdbx_description
1 polymer ?
#
loop_
_entity_poly.entity_id
_entity_poly.type
_entity_poly.pdbx_seq_one_letter_code
_entity_poly.pdbx_strand_id
1 'polypeptide(L)' 'MKYIVTLSPLLKSALLLCAGLSIFGFADNFIMLISDQVGVGQFHFSRSLIASLAVICFAFTLTKTLDQKT' A
#
# COMPACT_ATOMS: atom_id res chain seq x y z
N MET A 1 3.67 23.35 2.61
CA MET A 1 4.04 21.91 2.62
C MET A 1 5.25 21.63 3.54
N LYS A 2 5.27 22.20 4.77
CA LYS A 2 6.46 22.21 5.67
C LYS A 2 6.29 21.31 6.91
N TYR A 3 5.10 20.74 7.13
CA TYR A 3 4.75 19.99 8.35
C TYR A 3 4.97 18.46 8.26
N ILE A 4 5.15 17.92 7.06
CA ILE A 4 5.29 16.46 6.86
C ILE A 4 6.71 15.97 7.23
N VAL A 5 7.67 16.90 7.33
CA VAL A 5 9.10 16.58 7.46
C VAL A 5 9.49 16.20 8.90
N THR A 6 8.76 16.64 9.92
CA THR A 6 9.06 16.40 11.36
C THR A 6 8.24 15.30 12.03
N LEU A 7 7.55 14.44 11.27
CA LEU A 7 6.86 13.29 11.86
C LEU A 7 7.86 12.22 12.30
N SER A 8 7.64 11.63 13.48
CA SER A 8 8.45 10.50 13.95
C SER A 8 8.39 9.34 12.94
N PRO A 9 9.44 8.53 12.78
CA PRO A 9 9.43 7.40 11.85
C PRO A 9 8.24 6.46 12.07
N LEU A 10 7.85 6.26 13.34
CA LEU A 10 6.68 5.48 13.72
C LEU A 10 5.36 6.08 13.21
N LEU A 11 5.22 7.41 13.30
CA LEU A 11 4.02 8.08 12.82
C LEU A 11 3.96 8.09 11.29
N LYS A 12 5.11 8.19 10.61
CA LYS A 12 5.19 8.05 9.15
C LYS A 12 4.77 6.65 8.69
N SER A 13 5.23 5.60 9.37
CA SER A 13 4.81 4.23 9.03
C SER A 13 3.33 3.99 9.36
N ALA A 14 2.83 4.51 10.48
CA ALA A 14 1.41 4.44 10.82
C ALA A 14 0.51 5.14 9.78
N LEU A 15 0.88 6.33 9.32
CA LEU A 15 0.15 7.04 8.27
C LEU A 15 0.18 6.29 6.94
N LEU A 16 1.34 5.71 6.56
CA LEU A 16 1.47 4.91 5.35
C LEU A 16 0.58 3.65 5.42
N LEU A 17 0.55 2.99 6.58
CA LEU A 17 -0.34 1.85 6.83
C LEU A 17 -1.82 2.26 6.75
N CYS A 18 -2.20 3.37 7.39
CA CYS A 18 -3.56 3.89 7.36
C CYS A 18 -4.00 4.24 5.93
N ALA A 19 -3.12 4.87 5.15
CA ALA A 19 -3.36 5.17 3.74
C ALA A 19 -3.56 3.90 2.91
N GLY A 20 -2.68 2.90 3.07
CA GLY A 20 -2.80 1.61 2.37
C GLY A 20 -4.10 0.87 2.71
N LEU A 21 -4.46 0.80 3.99
CA LEU A 21 -5.73 0.22 4.45
C LEU A 21 -6.94 0.96 3.89
N SER A 22 -6.89 2.30 3.84
CA SER A 22 -7.99 3.10 3.29
C SER A 22 -8.19 2.86 1.80
N ILE A 23 -7.09 2.82 1.03
CA ILE A 23 -7.13 2.54 -0.42
C ILE A 23 -7.72 1.15 -0.66
N PHE A 24 -7.25 0.14 0.07
CA PHE A 24 -7.74 -1.22 -0.11
C PHE A 24 -9.19 -1.40 0.35
N GLY A 25 -9.58 -0.81 1.48
CA GLY A 25 -10.97 -0.85 1.94
C GLY A 25 -11.92 -0.11 1.01
N PHE A 26 -11.47 0.99 0.39
CA PHE A 26 -12.24 1.66 -0.66
C PHE A 26 -12.34 0.80 -1.93
N ALA A 27 -11.24 0.18 -2.36
CA ALA A 27 -11.21 -0.70 -3.53
C ALA A 27 -12.14 -1.91 -3.38
N ASP A 28 -12.26 -2.46 -2.18
CA ASP A 28 -13.18 -3.56 -1.89
C ASP A 28 -14.64 -3.19 -2.16
N ASN A 29 -15.06 -1.93 -2.00
CA ASN A 29 -16.44 -1.53 -2.31
C ASN A 29 -16.74 -1.65 -3.81
N PHE A 30 -15.73 -1.60 -4.67
CA PHE A 30 -15.91 -1.77 -6.12
C PHE A 30 -15.95 -3.23 -6.55
N ILE A 31 -15.74 -4.20 -5.66
CA ILE A 31 -15.90 -5.62 -6.01
C ILE A 31 -17.30 -5.88 -6.56
N MET A 32 -18.31 -5.19 -6.02
CA MET A 32 -19.70 -5.32 -6.46
C MET A 32 -19.87 -4.91 -7.94
N LEU A 33 -19.02 -4.02 -8.48
CA LEU A 33 -19.08 -3.60 -9.88
C LEU A 33 -18.48 -4.63 -10.85
N ILE A 34 -17.59 -5.49 -10.36
CA ILE A 34 -16.88 -6.48 -11.19
C ILE A 34 -17.20 -7.93 -10.79
N SER A 35 -18.00 -8.14 -9.74
CA SER A 35 -18.30 -9.47 -9.18
C SER A 35 -19.05 -10.37 -10.15
N ASP A 36 -19.79 -9.80 -11.09
CA ASP A 36 -20.48 -10.55 -12.15
C ASP A 36 -19.51 -11.05 -13.23
N GLN A 37 -18.32 -10.46 -13.32
CA GLN A 37 -17.30 -10.76 -14.33
C GLN A 37 -16.12 -11.54 -13.76
N VAL A 38 -15.83 -11.37 -12.46
CA VAL A 38 -14.64 -11.88 -11.79
C VAL A 38 -15.05 -12.47 -10.45
N GLY A 39 -14.60 -13.71 -10.17
CA GLY A 39 -14.90 -14.35 -8.91
C GLY A 39 -14.29 -13.61 -7.73
N VAL A 40 -14.98 -13.58 -6.58
CA VAL A 40 -14.50 -12.94 -5.34
C VAL A 40 -13.09 -13.41 -4.94
N GLY A 41 -12.79 -14.69 -5.15
CA GLY A 41 -11.46 -15.25 -4.88
C GLY A 41 -10.35 -14.68 -5.78
N GLN A 42 -10.63 -14.45 -7.06
CA GLN A 42 -9.67 -13.85 -8.00
C GLN A 42 -9.40 -12.38 -7.65
N PHE A 43 -10.43 -11.65 -7.21
CA PHE A 43 -10.28 -10.29 -6.71
C PHE A 43 -9.41 -10.22 -5.45
N HIS A 44 -9.70 -11.05 -4.44
CA HIS A 44 -8.88 -11.09 -3.22
C HIS A 44 -7.44 -11.51 -3.49
N PHE A 45 -7.22 -12.45 -4.41
CA PHE A 45 -5.88 -12.85 -4.85
C PHE A 45 -5.15 -11.69 -5.55
N SER A 46 -5.79 -11.03 -6.51
CA SER A 46 -5.23 -9.87 -7.22
C SER A 46 -4.84 -8.75 -6.26
N ARG A 47 -5.71 -8.42 -5.31
CA ARG A 47 -5.45 -7.43 -4.27
C ARG A 47 -4.21 -7.79 -3.45
N SER A 48 -4.10 -9.04 -3.01
CA SER A 48 -2.98 -9.51 -2.19
C SER A 48 -1.66 -9.51 -2.98
N LEU A 49 -1.73 -9.85 -4.28
CA LEU A 49 -0.59 -9.80 -5.19
C LEU A 49 -0.09 -8.36 -5.40
N ILE A 50 -0.99 -7.42 -5.69
CA ILE A 50 -0.65 -6.00 -5.86
C ILE A 50 -0.06 -5.42 -4.56
N ALA A 51 -0.67 -5.74 -3.41
CA ALA A 51 -0.15 -5.31 -2.10
C ALA A 51 1.27 -5.82 -1.85
N SER A 52 1.52 -7.10 -2.13
CA SER A 52 2.83 -7.72 -1.95
C SER A 52 3.88 -7.09 -2.87
N LEU A 53 3.55 -6.86 -4.15
CA LEU A 53 4.44 -6.19 -5.09
C LEU A 53 4.75 -4.75 -4.66
N ALA A 54 3.75 -4.00 -4.20
CA ALA A 54 3.96 -2.64 -3.70
C ALA A 54 4.89 -2.62 -2.49
N VAL A 55 4.71 -3.53 -1.52
CA VAL A 55 5.60 -3.65 -0.35
C VAL A 55 7.03 -4.00 -0.79
N ILE A 56 7.19 -4.94 -1.73
CA ILE A 56 8.51 -5.31 -2.27
C ILE A 56 9.17 -4.10 -2.94
N CYS A 57 8.46 -3.38 -3.81
CA CYS A 57 8.98 -2.16 -4.45
C CYS A 57 9.40 -1.11 -3.42
N PHE A 58 8.56 -0.84 -2.42
CA PHE A 58 8.89 0.10 -1.34
C PHE A 58 10.11 -0.34 -0.56
N ALA A 59 10.22 -1.64 -0.23
CA ALA A 59 11.39 -2.19 0.45
C ALA A 59 12.65 -2.00 -0.39
N PHE A 60 12.62 -2.29 -1.69
CA PHE A 60 13.77 -2.07 -2.58
C PHE A 60 14.18 -0.60 -2.67
N THR A 61 13.23 0.32 -2.83
CA THR A 61 13.51 1.75 -2.91
C THR A 61 14.05 2.30 -1.58
N LEU A 62 13.50 1.86 -0.44
CA LEU A 62 14.00 2.23 0.88
C LEU A 62 15.42 1.71 1.12
N THR A 63 15.69 0.45 0.79
CA THR A 63 17.03 -0.14 0.93
C THR A 63 18.06 0.62 0.11
N LYS A 64 17.75 0.99 -1.15
CA LYS A 64 18.64 1.83 -1.96
C LYS A 64 18.86 3.24 -1.40
N THR A 65 17.82 3.81 -0.80
CA THR A 65 17.93 5.14 -0.17
C THR A 65 18.82 5.10 1.08
N LEU A 66 18.80 4.00 1.84
CA LEU A 66 19.67 3.81 3.00
C LEU A 66 21.12 3.58 2.58
N ASP A 67 21.35 2.82 1.51
CA ASP A 67 22.68 2.55 0.95
C ASP A 67 23.36 3.82 0.42
N GLN A 68 22.60 4.72 -0.21
CA GLN A 68 23.09 6.03 -0.72
C GLN A 68 23.43 7.04 0.39
N LYS A 69 23.04 6.80 1.64
CA LYS A 69 23.20 7.74 2.75
C LYS A 69 24.33 7.36 3.72
N THR A 70 25.03 6.25 3.45
CA THR A 70 26.22 5.76 4.16
C THR A 70 27.47 6.10 3.35
#